data_AF-C9Y6R2-F1
#
_entry.id   AF-C9Y6R2-F1
#
_cell.length_a   1.000
_cell.length_b   1.000
_cell.length_c   1.000
_cell.angle_alpha   90.00
_cell.angle_beta   90.00
_cell.angle_gamma   90.00
#
_symmetry.space_group_name_H-M   'P 1'
#
loop_
_entity.id
_entity.type
_entity.pdbx_description
1 polymer ?
#
loop_
_entity_poly.entity_id
_entity_poly.type
_entity_poly.pdbx_seq_one_letter_code
_entity_poly.pdbx_strand_id
1 'polypeptide(L)'
;MKNGKYMEEGVEYWYFNDQLHREDGPACTESDGSVSWYLFGELHREDGPAVEWADGGKEWWMRGRRHRKGGPAVIFSDGSHSWYLNGQRHRIGGPAIEFMNGAQAWYINGLVHREDGPALVGIDGTLAWYLNGREVPQEALLVGVSAQKPVVTMLAMRKKYLGVQTPSVKGA
;
A
#
# COMPACT_ATOMS: atom_id res chain seq x y z
N MET A 1 -33.77 13.81 -6.14
CA MET A 1 -32.99 13.01 -5.20
C MET A 1 -33.16 11.54 -5.53
N LYS A 2 -32.09 10.88 -5.96
CA LYS A 2 -32.04 9.46 -6.27
C LYS A 2 -32.03 8.66 -4.97
N ASN A 3 -32.93 7.68 -4.89
CA ASN A 3 -33.07 6.75 -3.77
C ASN A 3 -33.51 5.39 -4.31
N GLY A 4 -32.76 4.34 -4.00
CA GLY A 4 -32.99 2.98 -4.50
C GLY A 4 -32.17 2.65 -5.75
N LYS A 5 -32.65 1.65 -6.49
CA LYS A 5 -31.98 1.07 -7.66
C LYS A 5 -32.29 1.84 -8.95
N TYR A 6 -31.26 2.07 -9.76
CA TYR A 6 -31.31 2.71 -11.07
C TYR A 6 -30.54 1.88 -12.09
N MET A 7 -30.96 1.93 -13.35
CA MET A 7 -30.25 1.32 -14.47
C MET A 7 -29.95 2.40 -15.49
N GLU A 8 -28.67 2.60 -15.82
CA GLU A 8 -28.21 3.60 -16.79
C GLU A 8 -27.15 2.94 -17.68
N GLU A 9 -27.37 2.91 -19.01
CA GLU A 9 -26.43 2.32 -19.99
C GLU A 9 -26.01 0.87 -19.71
N GLY A 10 -26.89 0.08 -19.08
CA GLY A 10 -26.60 -1.31 -18.71
C GLY A 10 -25.82 -1.47 -17.39
N VAL A 11 -25.57 -0.37 -16.68
CA VAL A 11 -24.98 -0.35 -15.34
C VAL A 11 -26.08 -0.22 -14.30
N GLU A 12 -26.04 -1.07 -13.28
CA GLU A 12 -26.92 -1.02 -12.12
C GLU A 12 -26.30 -0.15 -11.03
N TYR A 13 -27.04 0.83 -10.54
CA TYR A 13 -26.63 1.70 -9.42
C TYR A 13 -27.63 1.63 -8.27
N TRP A 14 -27.13 1.78 -7.04
CA TRP A 14 -27.93 1.97 -5.84
C TRP A 14 -27.57 3.30 -5.18
N TYR A 15 -28.58 4.13 -4.98
CA TYR A 15 -28.43 5.45 -4.37
C TYR A 15 -29.17 5.56 -3.04
N PHE A 16 -28.60 6.34 -2.13
CA PHE A 16 -29.27 6.88 -0.95
C PHE A 16 -28.93 8.37 -0.87
N ASN A 17 -29.94 9.23 -0.88
CA ASN A 17 -29.81 10.68 -0.87
C ASN A 17 -28.84 11.22 -1.94
N ASP A 18 -29.04 10.83 -3.20
CA ASP A 18 -28.18 11.19 -4.35
C ASP A 18 -26.73 10.67 -4.31
N GLN A 19 -26.36 9.85 -3.33
CA GLN A 19 -25.02 9.25 -3.21
C GLN A 19 -25.07 7.75 -3.46
N LEU A 20 -24.04 7.18 -4.09
CA LEU A 20 -23.91 5.72 -4.20
C LEU A 20 -23.83 5.11 -2.79
N HIS A 21 -24.73 4.18 -2.50
CA HIS A 21 -24.85 3.61 -1.17
C HIS A 21 -25.62 2.29 -1.24
N ARG A 22 -25.07 1.24 -0.62
CA ARG A 22 -25.79 0.00 -0.34
C ARG A 22 -25.11 -0.80 0.77
N GLU A 23 -25.87 -1.22 1.79
CA GLU A 23 -25.33 -2.01 2.92
C GLU A 23 -25.21 -3.50 2.58
N ASP A 24 -26.19 -4.06 1.86
CA ASP A 24 -26.31 -5.50 1.63
C ASP A 24 -25.78 -5.99 0.26
N GLY A 25 -25.03 -5.16 -0.47
CA GLY A 25 -24.55 -5.53 -1.80
C GLY A 25 -23.78 -4.43 -2.50
N PRO A 26 -23.35 -4.65 -3.76
CA PRO A 26 -22.67 -3.63 -4.53
C PRO A 26 -23.63 -2.47 -4.83
N ALA A 27 -23.12 -1.25 -4.69
CA ALA A 27 -23.85 -0.06 -5.07
C ALA A 27 -23.69 0.28 -6.55
N CYS A 28 -22.73 -0.35 -7.24
CA CYS A 28 -22.56 -0.28 -8.68
C CYS A 28 -22.22 -1.68 -9.23
N THR A 29 -22.91 -2.11 -10.28
CA THR A 29 -22.61 -3.33 -11.05
C THR A 29 -22.55 -2.97 -12.53
N GLU A 30 -21.36 -3.10 -13.12
CA GLU A 30 -21.08 -2.78 -14.51
C GLU A 30 -21.41 -3.93 -15.46
N SER A 31 -21.49 -3.62 -16.75
CA SER A 31 -21.89 -4.58 -17.79
C SER A 31 -20.84 -5.66 -18.07
N ASP A 32 -19.58 -5.40 -17.75
CA ASP A 32 -18.47 -6.36 -17.83
C ASP A 32 -18.45 -7.35 -16.64
N GLY A 33 -19.29 -7.13 -15.63
CA GLY A 33 -19.34 -7.90 -14.40
C GLY A 33 -18.53 -7.30 -13.24
N SER A 34 -17.85 -6.17 -13.45
CA SER A 34 -17.19 -5.43 -12.37
C SER A 34 -18.22 -4.90 -11.37
N VAL A 35 -17.89 -4.95 -10.09
CA VAL A 35 -18.79 -4.53 -9.00
C VAL A 35 -18.06 -3.69 -7.98
N SER A 36 -18.75 -2.70 -7.43
CA SER A 36 -18.19 -1.84 -6.39
C SER A 36 -19.19 -1.50 -5.28
N TRP A 37 -18.68 -1.44 -4.06
CA TRP A 37 -19.42 -1.20 -2.83
C TRP A 37 -19.14 0.21 -2.35
N TYR A 38 -20.23 0.93 -2.09
CA TYR A 38 -20.18 2.30 -1.59
C TYR A 38 -21.04 2.46 -0.35
N LEU A 39 -20.57 3.27 0.58
CA LEU A 39 -21.37 3.85 1.66
C LEU A 39 -21.20 5.36 1.62
N PHE A 40 -22.33 6.07 1.50
CA PHE A 40 -22.36 7.54 1.49
C PHE A 40 -21.46 8.17 0.42
N GLY A 41 -21.43 7.56 -0.77
CA GLY A 41 -20.65 8.02 -1.91
C GLY A 41 -19.16 7.65 -1.87
N GLU A 42 -18.69 6.97 -0.82
CA GLU A 42 -17.30 6.53 -0.70
C GLU A 42 -17.17 5.01 -0.87
N LEU A 43 -16.13 4.57 -1.60
CA LEU A 43 -15.78 3.16 -1.66
C LEU A 43 -15.54 2.60 -0.25
N HIS A 44 -16.28 1.56 0.11
CA HIS A 44 -16.26 1.01 1.45
C HIS A 44 -16.78 -0.43 1.47
N ARG A 45 -16.02 -1.33 2.10
CA ARG A 45 -16.50 -2.66 2.50
C ARG A 45 -15.64 -3.21 3.66
N GLU A 46 -16.28 -3.78 4.68
CA GLU A 46 -15.57 -4.31 5.86
C GLU A 46 -15.08 -5.75 5.65
N ASP A 47 -15.90 -6.60 5.02
CA ASP A 47 -15.67 -8.05 4.93
C ASP A 47 -15.09 -8.52 3.59
N GLY A 48 -14.69 -7.60 2.72
CA GLY A 48 -14.26 -7.95 1.37
C GLY A 48 -13.67 -6.79 0.60
N PRO A 49 -13.28 -7.00 -0.66
CA PRO A 49 -12.88 -5.92 -1.55
C PRO A 49 -14.08 -5.00 -1.83
N ALA A 50 -13.84 -3.69 -1.79
CA ALA A 50 -14.84 -2.70 -2.17
C ALA A 50 -14.92 -2.52 -3.69
N VAL A 51 -13.98 -3.08 -4.45
CA VAL A 51 -14.04 -3.20 -5.91
C VAL A 51 -13.57 -4.59 -6.31
N GLU A 52 -14.38 -5.28 -7.12
CA GLU A 52 -14.00 -6.53 -7.79
C GLU A 52 -14.13 -6.28 -9.30
N TRP A 53 -13.01 -6.35 -10.00
CA TRP A 53 -12.91 -6.12 -11.43
C TRP A 53 -13.20 -7.41 -12.19
N ALA A 54 -13.80 -7.29 -13.38
CA ALA A 54 -14.12 -8.42 -14.26
C ALA A 54 -12.88 -9.23 -14.67
N ASP A 55 -11.71 -8.60 -14.74
CA ASP A 55 -10.43 -9.25 -15.05
C ASP A 55 -9.82 -10.03 -13.86
N GLY A 56 -10.49 -10.04 -12.71
CA GLY A 56 -10.06 -10.70 -11.48
C GLY A 56 -9.30 -9.79 -10.50
N GLY A 57 -9.04 -8.53 -10.88
CA GLY A 57 -8.47 -7.53 -9.98
C GLY A 57 -9.37 -7.25 -8.77
N LYS A 58 -8.79 -6.89 -7.63
CA LYS A 58 -9.52 -6.60 -6.39
C LYS A 58 -8.91 -5.43 -5.63
N GLU A 59 -9.76 -4.57 -5.09
CA GLU A 59 -9.32 -3.46 -4.25
C GLU A 59 -10.10 -3.37 -2.94
N TRP A 60 -9.39 -3.18 -1.83
CA TRP A 60 -9.97 -3.00 -0.50
C TRP A 60 -9.93 -1.54 -0.12
N TRP A 61 -11.12 -0.99 0.16
CA TRP A 61 -11.30 0.40 0.53
C TRP A 61 -12.13 0.50 1.81
N MET A 62 -11.76 1.46 2.65
CA MET A 62 -12.48 1.81 3.86
C MET A 62 -12.60 3.33 3.91
N ARG A 63 -13.83 3.85 3.81
CA ARG A 63 -14.13 5.29 3.84
C ARG A 63 -13.29 6.06 2.82
N GLY A 64 -13.39 5.62 1.56
CA GLY A 64 -12.73 6.27 0.42
C GLY A 64 -11.20 6.13 0.41
N ARG A 65 -10.60 5.31 1.28
CA ARG A 65 -9.15 5.09 1.33
C ARG A 65 -8.79 3.62 1.18
N ARG A 66 -7.83 3.31 0.31
CA ARG A 66 -7.27 1.95 0.21
C ARG A 66 -6.75 1.50 1.57
N HIS A 67 -7.22 0.35 2.04
CA HIS A 67 -6.93 -0.12 3.38
C HIS A 67 -7.10 -1.64 3.49
N ARG A 68 -6.07 -2.34 3.95
CA ARG A 68 -6.20 -3.73 4.39
C ARG A 68 -5.11 -4.11 5.40
N LYS A 69 -5.47 -4.66 6.55
CA LYS A 69 -4.51 -5.07 7.59
C LYS A 69 -3.88 -6.45 7.35
N GLY A 70 -4.64 -7.39 6.78
CA GLY A 70 -4.24 -8.79 6.65
C GLY A 70 -3.66 -9.19 5.29
N GLY A 71 -3.47 -8.26 4.36
CA GLY A 71 -3.06 -8.59 3.00
C GLY A 71 -2.95 -7.36 2.10
N PRO A 72 -2.74 -7.57 0.78
CA PRO A 72 -2.67 -6.47 -0.17
C PRO A 72 -4.02 -5.78 -0.28
N ALA A 73 -4.01 -4.45 -0.27
CA ALA A 73 -5.21 -3.65 -0.50
C ALA A 73 -5.53 -3.51 -1.99
N VAL A 74 -4.59 -3.86 -2.87
CA VAL A 74 -4.81 -3.99 -4.31
C VAL A 74 -4.16 -5.30 -4.79
N ILE A 75 -4.96 -6.13 -5.45
CA ILE A 75 -4.52 -7.31 -6.20
C ILE A 75 -4.82 -7.03 -7.66
N PHE A 76 -3.81 -7.04 -8.51
CA PHE A 76 -3.96 -6.84 -9.94
C PHE A 76 -4.18 -8.19 -10.65
N SER A 77 -4.83 -8.17 -11.80
CA SER A 77 -5.08 -9.36 -12.62
C SER A 77 -3.80 -10.00 -13.16
N ASP A 78 -2.72 -9.22 -13.30
CA ASP A 78 -1.39 -9.70 -13.68
C ASP A 78 -0.65 -10.43 -12.56
N GLY A 79 -1.21 -10.50 -11.34
CA GLY A 79 -0.58 -11.09 -10.16
C GLY A 79 0.29 -10.12 -9.35
N SER A 80 0.37 -8.85 -9.75
CA SER A 80 1.00 -7.81 -8.95
C SER A 80 0.15 -7.47 -7.71
N HIS A 81 0.80 -6.96 -6.67
CA HIS A 81 0.18 -6.67 -5.38
C HIS A 81 0.64 -5.32 -4.82
N SER A 82 -0.25 -4.63 -4.12
CA SER A 82 0.10 -3.44 -3.35
C SER A 82 -0.60 -3.38 -2.00
N TRP A 83 0.16 -3.05 -0.96
CA TRP A 83 -0.30 -2.98 0.42
C TRP A 83 -0.52 -1.52 0.81
N TYR A 84 -1.72 -1.23 1.32
CA TYR A 84 -2.08 0.08 1.81
C TYR A 84 -2.72 -0.01 3.19
N LEU A 85 -2.41 0.97 4.02
CA LEU A 85 -3.07 1.22 5.30
C LEU A 85 -3.50 2.69 5.33
N ASN A 86 -4.80 2.93 5.49
CA ASN A 86 -5.39 4.28 5.57
C ASN A 86 -4.99 5.19 4.38
N GLY A 87 -4.94 4.64 3.17
CA GLY A 87 -4.60 5.36 1.93
C GLY A 87 -3.09 5.48 1.67
N GLN A 88 -2.23 5.02 2.58
CA GLN A 88 -0.78 5.11 2.42
C GLN A 88 -0.19 3.74 2.12
N ARG A 89 0.78 3.66 1.20
CA ARG A 89 1.55 2.42 0.98
C ARG A 89 2.25 2.03 2.27
N HIS A 90 2.02 0.83 2.75
CA HIS A 90 2.52 0.40 4.04
C HIS A 90 2.56 -1.12 4.12
N ARG A 91 3.72 -1.70 4.46
CA ARG A 91 3.81 -3.11 4.87
C ARG A 91 5.00 -3.33 5.80
N ILE A 92 4.76 -4.01 6.91
CA ILE A 92 5.82 -4.44 7.83
C ILE A 92 6.29 -5.84 7.40
N GLY A 93 7.61 -6.06 7.36
CA GLY A 93 8.21 -7.37 7.10
C GLY A 93 8.28 -7.78 5.62
N GLY A 94 7.78 -6.96 4.70
CA GLY A 94 7.82 -7.24 3.26
C GLY A 94 7.66 -5.99 2.41
N PRO A 95 7.79 -6.11 1.09
CA PRO A 95 7.61 -4.99 0.18
C PRO A 95 6.13 -4.56 0.13
N ALA A 96 5.88 -3.25 0.13
CA ALA A 96 4.53 -2.72 0.00
C ALA A 96 4.04 -2.70 -1.46
N ILE A 97 4.93 -2.99 -2.42
CA ILE A 97 4.60 -3.26 -3.82
C ILE A 97 5.41 -4.47 -4.28
N GLU A 98 4.71 -5.43 -4.88
CA GLU A 98 5.32 -6.58 -5.57
C GLU A 98 4.76 -6.58 -6.99
N PHE A 99 5.64 -6.41 -7.97
CA PHE A 99 5.27 -6.57 -9.38
C PHE A 99 5.47 -8.03 -9.81
N MET A 100 4.62 -8.50 -10.72
CA MET A 100 4.73 -9.85 -11.29
C MET A 100 6.10 -10.10 -11.94
N ASN A 101 6.73 -9.05 -12.47
CA ASN A 101 8.06 -9.14 -13.09
C ASN A 101 9.23 -9.23 -12.08
N GLY A 102 8.93 -9.30 -10.78
CA GLY A 102 9.92 -9.45 -9.70
C GLY A 102 10.42 -8.15 -9.11
N ALA A 103 10.07 -6.98 -9.66
CA ALA A 103 10.41 -5.70 -9.05
C ALA A 103 9.65 -5.50 -7.72
N GLN A 104 10.32 -4.90 -6.74
CA GLN A 104 9.79 -4.76 -5.39
C GLN A 104 10.13 -3.39 -4.79
N ALA A 105 9.21 -2.86 -3.98
CA ALA A 105 9.44 -1.61 -3.26
C ALA A 105 8.86 -1.65 -1.83
N TRP A 106 9.65 -1.20 -0.87
CA TRP A 106 9.31 -1.20 0.55
C TRP A 106 8.86 0.18 1.00
N TYR A 107 7.70 0.24 1.67
CA TYR A 107 7.15 1.47 2.20
C TYR A 107 6.63 1.27 3.62
N ILE A 108 6.87 2.28 4.46
CA ILE A 108 6.28 2.43 5.78
C ILE A 108 5.63 3.81 5.84
N ASN A 109 4.32 3.85 6.07
CA ASN A 109 3.54 5.10 6.19
C ASN A 109 3.76 6.04 4.99
N GLY A 110 3.67 5.47 3.78
CA GLY A 110 3.83 6.21 2.53
C GLY A 110 5.27 6.60 2.18
N LEU A 111 6.24 6.35 3.05
CA LEU A 111 7.65 6.67 2.82
C LEU A 111 8.42 5.43 2.38
N VAL A 112 9.25 5.56 1.34
CA VAL A 112 10.18 4.51 0.92
C VAL A 112 11.14 4.23 2.07
N HIS A 113 11.17 3.00 2.57
CA HIS A 113 11.89 2.68 3.79
C HIS A 113 12.22 1.18 3.90
N ARG A 114 13.48 0.87 4.22
CA ARG A 114 13.89 -0.48 4.64
C ARG A 114 15.15 -0.44 5.50
N GLU A 115 15.14 -1.08 6.68
CA GLU A 115 16.31 -1.13 7.58
C GLU A 115 17.29 -2.26 7.25
N ASP A 116 16.86 -3.32 6.55
CA ASP A 116 17.69 -4.53 6.38
C ASP A 116 18.05 -4.83 4.92
N GLY A 117 18.02 -3.83 4.05
CA GLY A 117 18.35 -4.01 2.63
C GLY A 117 17.90 -2.86 1.74
N PRO A 118 17.93 -3.04 0.41
CA PRO A 118 17.48 -2.04 -0.54
C PRO A 118 15.97 -1.85 -0.45
N ALA A 119 15.53 -0.60 -0.35
CA ALA A 119 14.11 -0.24 -0.30
C ALA A 119 13.45 -0.23 -1.69
N LEU A 120 14.24 -0.26 -2.76
CA LEU A 120 13.80 -0.46 -4.14
C LEU A 120 14.67 -1.55 -4.79
N VAL A 121 14.03 -2.51 -5.45
CA VAL A 121 14.67 -3.58 -6.21
C VAL A 121 14.05 -3.60 -7.60
N GLY A 122 14.85 -3.25 -8.61
CA GLY A 122 14.47 -3.25 -10.02
C GLY A 122 14.69 -4.61 -10.68
N ILE A 123 13.99 -4.84 -11.79
CA ILE A 123 14.13 -6.07 -12.60
C ILE A 123 15.50 -6.20 -13.27
N ASP A 124 16.16 -5.07 -13.53
CA ASP A 124 17.48 -4.95 -14.10
C ASP A 124 18.62 -5.18 -13.08
N GLY A 125 18.28 -5.52 -11.83
CA GLY A 125 19.22 -5.64 -10.74
C GLY A 125 19.56 -4.32 -10.05
N THR A 126 18.91 -3.21 -10.43
CA THR A 126 19.09 -1.92 -9.75
C THR A 126 18.59 -2.01 -8.31
N LEU A 127 19.43 -1.58 -7.37
CA LEU A 127 19.12 -1.55 -5.93
C LEU A 127 19.26 -0.11 -5.42
N ALA A 128 18.30 0.34 -4.61
CA ALA A 128 18.41 1.64 -3.94
C ALA A 128 17.96 1.57 -2.48
N TRP A 129 18.68 2.26 -1.59
CA TRP A 129 18.48 2.22 -0.15
C TRP A 129 17.82 3.51 0.33
N TYR A 130 16.78 3.38 1.15
CA TYR A 130 16.06 4.51 1.70
C TYR A 130 15.69 4.26 3.17
N LEU A 131 15.82 5.31 3.98
CA LEU A 131 15.31 5.36 5.35
C LEU A 131 14.37 6.55 5.51
N ASN A 132 13.08 6.27 5.74
CA ASN A 132 12.04 7.28 5.98
C ASN A 132 11.96 8.30 4.83
N GLY A 133 11.99 7.81 3.60
CA GLY A 133 11.91 8.63 2.39
C GLY A 133 13.21 9.36 2.02
N ARG A 134 14.29 9.18 2.79
CA ARG A 134 15.60 9.74 2.46
C ARG A 134 16.48 8.67 1.84
N GLU A 135 17.04 8.98 0.68
CA GLU A 135 18.02 8.13 0.02
C GLU A 135 19.28 7.99 0.88
N VAL A 136 19.81 6.78 0.95
CA VAL A 136 21.08 6.47 1.59
C VAL A 136 22.08 6.16 0.47
N PRO A 137 23.05 7.05 0.22
CA PRO A 137 24.01 6.86 -0.86
C PRO A 137 24.86 5.61 -0.64
N GLN A 138 25.22 4.91 -1.73
CA GLN A 138 25.93 3.64 -1.67
C GLN A 138 27.29 3.78 -0.98
N GLU A 139 27.97 4.91 -1.13
CA GLU A 139 29.25 5.20 -0.49
C GLU A 139 29.13 5.20 1.05
N ALA A 140 27.98 5.63 1.58
CA ALA A 140 27.73 5.58 3.02
C ALA A 140 27.67 4.14 3.54
N LEU A 141 27.23 3.18 2.71
CA LEU A 141 27.24 1.73 2.98
C LEU A 141 28.65 1.16 2.97
N LEU A 142 29.58 1.76 2.22
CA LEU A 142 30.95 1.26 2.05
C LEU A 142 31.93 1.71 3.15
N VAL A 143 31.61 2.73 3.95
CA VAL A 143 32.52 3.27 5.01
C VAL A 143 32.82 2.26 6.15
N GLY A 144 32.21 1.07 6.13
CA GLY A 144 32.51 -0.02 7.07
C GLY A 144 33.37 -1.18 6.52
N VAL A 145 33.74 -1.17 5.25
CA VAL A 145 34.44 -2.31 4.60
C VAL A 145 35.96 -2.16 4.73
N SER A 146 36.47 -2.10 5.97
CA SER A 146 37.86 -2.46 6.25
C SER A 146 37.92 -3.96 6.53
N ALA A 147 38.98 -4.63 6.04
CA ALA A 147 39.19 -6.07 6.09
C ALA A 147 39.39 -6.59 7.52
N GLN A 148 38.31 -6.61 8.30
CA GLN A 148 37.99 -7.38 9.51
C GLN A 148 36.69 -6.76 10.04
N LYS A 149 35.53 -7.31 9.62
CA LYS A 149 34.13 -7.01 10.03
C LYS A 149 33.87 -5.68 10.78
N PRO A 150 32.92 -4.85 10.31
CA PRO A 150 31.54 -5.17 10.65
C PRO A 150 30.50 -4.88 9.55
N VAL A 151 29.43 -5.67 9.59
CA VAL A 151 28.13 -5.32 9.01
C VAL A 151 27.68 -4.02 9.68
N VAL A 152 27.79 -2.89 8.98
CA VAL A 152 27.17 -1.65 9.43
C VAL A 152 25.67 -1.84 9.25
N THR A 153 24.97 -2.17 10.33
CA THR A 153 23.51 -2.27 10.32
C THR A 153 22.93 -0.89 10.01
N MET A 154 21.85 -0.79 9.23
CA MET A 154 21.23 0.51 8.94
C MET A 154 20.74 1.22 10.21
N LEU A 155 20.58 0.49 11.33
CA LEU A 155 20.40 1.07 12.67
C LEU A 155 21.51 2.07 13.05
N ALA A 156 22.77 1.79 12.70
CA ALA A 156 23.88 2.71 12.94
C ALA A 156 23.77 3.96 12.04
N MET A 157 23.31 3.79 10.79
CA MET A 157 23.12 4.89 9.84
C MET A 157 21.96 5.81 10.20
N ARG A 158 20.90 5.26 10.81
CA ARG A 158 19.74 6.01 11.32
C ARG A 158 20.15 7.13 12.28
N LYS A 159 21.13 6.90 13.17
CA LYS A 159 21.64 7.95 14.08
C LYS A 159 22.33 9.10 13.34
N LYS A 160 23.02 8.80 12.23
CA LYS A 160 23.82 9.77 11.47
C LYS A 160 22.97 10.59 10.48
N TYR A 161 22.04 9.95 9.75
CA TYR A 161 21.33 10.59 8.63
C TYR A 161 19.91 11.07 8.93
N LEU A 162 19.32 10.64 10.05
CA LEU A 162 17.98 11.09 10.46
C LEU A 162 17.99 12.02 11.68
N GLY A 163 19.15 12.33 12.28
CA GLY A 163 19.23 13.23 13.43
C GLY A 163 18.32 12.82 14.59
N VAL A 164 18.00 11.52 14.70
CA VAL A 164 17.06 11.02 15.71
C VAL A 164 17.77 11.03 17.05
N GLN A 165 17.49 12.06 17.85
CA GLN A 165 17.72 12.00 19.28
C GLN A 165 16.95 10.79 19.81
N THR A 166 17.67 9.80 20.33
CA THR A 166 17.07 8.72 21.11
C THR A 166 16.26 9.36 22.25
N PRO A 167 15.01 8.96 22.51
CA PRO A 167 14.33 9.39 23.72
C PRO A 167 15.19 8.94 24.91
N SER A 168 15.60 9.89 25.73
CA SER A 168 16.26 9.61 26.99
C SER A 168 15.30 8.79 27.85
N VAL A 169 15.57 7.50 28.00
CA VAL A 169 14.97 6.72 29.07
C VAL A 169 15.64 7.21 30.35
N LYS A 170 15.05 8.22 30.98
CA LYS A 170 15.28 8.48 32.40
C LYS A 170 14.42 7.49 33.17
N GLY A 171 15.08 6.75 34.05
CA GLY A 171 14.46 5.74 34.88
C GLY A 171 13.38 6.28 35.81
N ALA A 172 12.55 5.34 36.24
CA ALA A 172 11.90 5.31 37.54
C ALA A 172 12.00 3.86 38.03
#